data_AF-A0A183DGR9-F1
#
_entry.id   AF-A0A183DGR9-F1
#
_cell.length_a   1.000
_cell.length_b   1.000
_cell.length_c   1.000
_cell.angle_alpha   90.00
_cell.angle_beta   90.00
_cell.angle_gamma   90.00
#
_symmetry.space_group_name_H-M   'P 1'
#
loop_
_entity.id
_entity.type
_entity.pdbx_description
1 polymer ?
#
loop_
_entity_poly.entity_id
_entity_poly.type
_entity_poly.pdbx_seq_one_letter_code
_entity_poly.pdbx_strand_id
1 'polypeptide(L)' 'MNSSGEAPFWRDQEEIVITGISGRFPRCENVQEFGDLLMAGEDLVTEDNLRWPPGSQLAIVHSILLP' A
#
# COMPACT_ATOMS: atom_id res chain seq x y z
N MET A 1 -25.16 26.12 6.82
CA MET A 1 -24.50 25.94 5.51
C MET A 1 -23.18 26.71 5.56
N ASN A 2 -22.05 26.02 5.55
CA ASN A 2 -20.71 26.60 5.52
C ASN A 2 -20.27 26.80 4.06
N SER A 3 -20.54 27.99 3.53
CA SER A 3 -20.24 28.38 2.15
C SER A 3 -18.83 28.97 1.99
N SER A 4 -17.83 28.38 2.63
CA SER A 4 -16.42 28.74 2.40
C SER A 4 -15.88 27.79 1.34
N GLY A 5 -15.83 28.26 0.10
CA GLY A 5 -15.24 27.55 -1.04
C GLY A 5 -13.73 27.40 -0.89
N GLU A 6 -13.26 26.57 0.04
CA GLU A 6 -11.88 26.11 0.04
C GLU A 6 -11.68 25.18 -1.15
N ALA A 7 -11.03 25.71 -2.18
CA ALA A 7 -10.44 24.89 -3.19
C ALA A 7 -9.39 23.97 -2.57
N PRO A 8 -9.25 22.72 -3.05
CA PRO A 8 -8.15 21.89 -2.60
C PRO A 8 -6.81 22.58 -2.93
N PHE A 9 -5.80 22.37 -2.11
CA PHE A 9 -4.52 23.12 -2.16
C PHE A 9 -3.81 23.07 -3.52
N TRP A 10 -4.13 22.06 -4.34
CA TRP A 10 -3.57 21.85 -5.67
C TRP A 10 -4.29 22.60 -6.79
N ARG A 11 -5.42 23.28 -6.54
CA ARG A 11 -6.24 23.89 -7.60
C ARG A 11 -5.54 25.04 -8.34
N ASP A 12 -4.65 25.77 -7.66
CA ASP A 12 -3.87 26.88 -8.24
C ASP A 12 -2.39 26.50 -8.51
N GLN A 13 -2.06 25.21 -8.42
CA GLN A 13 -0.73 24.70 -8.75
C GLN A 13 -0.62 24.46 -10.26
N GLU A 14 0.62 24.42 -10.76
CA GLU A 14 0.88 24.00 -12.15
C GLU A 14 0.39 22.56 -12.39
N GLU A 15 0.02 22.27 -13.64
CA GLU A 15 -0.45 20.93 -14.03
C GLU A 15 0.64 19.88 -13.81
N ILE A 16 0.33 18.88 -12.98
CA ILE A 16 1.24 17.77 -12.70
C ILE A 16 0.94 16.64 -13.68
N VAL A 17 1.94 16.26 -14.47
CA VAL A 17 1.85 15.15 -15.43
C VAL A 17 2.63 13.95 -14.92
N ILE A 18 1.98 12.79 -14.89
CA ILE A 18 2.65 11.49 -14.65
C ILE A 18 3.09 10.95 -16.02
N THR A 19 4.38 10.95 -16.29
CA THR A 19 4.94 10.53 -17.58
C THR A 19 5.22 9.03 -17.68
N GLY A 20 5.29 8.34 -16.55
CA GLY A 20 5.51 6.90 -16.50
C GLY A 20 5.47 6.35 -15.07
N ILE A 21 5.24 5.04 -14.96
CA ILE A 21 5.25 4.31 -13.71
C ILE A 21 5.98 2.97 -13.90
N SER A 22 6.77 2.59 -12.90
CA SER A 22 7.42 1.28 -12.83
C SER A 22 7.45 0.81 -11.39
N GLY A 23 7.43 -0.50 -11.18
CA GLY A 23 7.41 -1.08 -9.84
C GLY A 23 7.38 -2.61 -9.87
N ARG A 24 7.63 -3.20 -8.70
CA ARG A 24 7.38 -4.61 -8.41
C ARG A 24 6.25 -4.70 -7.41
N PHE A 25 5.24 -5.50 -7.73
CA PHE A 25 4.05 -5.68 -6.90
C PHE A 25 3.94 -7.16 -6.48
N PRO A 26 3.19 -7.47 -5.41
CA PRO A 26 2.96 -8.86 -5.01
C PRO A 26 2.44 -9.67 -6.20
N ARG A 27 3.11 -10.80 -6.47
CA ARG A 27 2.78 -11.71 -7.57
C ARG A 27 2.85 -11.11 -8.99
N CYS A 28 3.44 -9.93 -9.16
CA CYS A 28 3.55 -9.27 -10.47
C CYS A 28 4.99 -8.87 -10.77
N GLU A 29 5.51 -9.30 -11.92
CA GLU A 29 6.85 -8.94 -12.37
C GLU A 29 6.89 -7.57 -13.06
N ASN A 30 5.74 -6.99 -13.41
CA ASN A 30 5.67 -5.67 -14.04
C ASN A 30 4.31 -4.99 -13.80
N VAL A 31 4.22 -3.71 -14.16
CA VAL A 31 3.01 -2.89 -13.97
C VAL A 31 1.85 -3.38 -14.85
N GLN A 32 2.14 -3.96 -16.03
CA GLN A 32 1.11 -4.45 -16.93
C GLN A 32 0.35 -5.62 -16.30
N GLU A 33 1.09 -6.63 -15.81
CA GLU A 33 0.53 -7.79 -15.11
C GLU A 33 -0.27 -7.38 -13.87
N PHE A 34 0.24 -6.39 -13.12
CA PHE A 34 -0.48 -5.80 -12.01
C PHE A 34 -1.83 -5.19 -12.44
N GLY A 35 -1.84 -4.43 -13.54
CA GLY A 35 -3.06 -3.85 -14.09
C GLY A 35 -4.08 -4.91 -14.52
N ASP A 36 -3.63 -5.97 -15.19
CA ASP A 36 -4.49 -7.05 -15.65
C ASP A 36 -5.15 -7.80 -14.46
N LEU A 37 -4.37 -8.08 -13.41
CA LEU A 37 -4.85 -8.73 -12.19
C LEU A 37 -5.82 -7.85 -11.39
N LEU A 38 -5.56 -6.54 -11.32
CA LEU A 38 -6.49 -5.59 -10.70
C LEU A 38 -7.83 -5.53 -11.43
N MET A 39 -7.80 -5.53 -12.77
CA MET A 39 -9.03 -5.51 -13.58
C MET A 39 -9.80 -6.82 -13.47
N ALA A 40 -9.12 -7.94 -13.23
CA ALA A 40 -9.73 -9.23 -12.94
C ALA A 40 -10.32 -9.32 -11.52
N GLY A 41 -9.98 -8.38 -10.62
CA GLY A 41 -10.45 -8.36 -9.22
C GLY A 41 -9.78 -9.42 -8.34
N GLU A 42 -8.56 -9.85 -8.70
CA GLU A 42 -7.79 -10.86 -7.97
C GLU A 42 -7.20 -10.29 -6.67
N ASP A 43 -7.23 -11.08 -5.59
CA ASP A 43 -6.55 -10.72 -4.35
C ASP A 43 -5.06 -11.10 -4.45
N LEU A 44 -4.20 -10.09 -4.49
CA LEU A 44 -2.76 -10.25 -4.60
C LEU A 44 -2.06 -10.37 -3.24
N VAL A 45 -2.81 -10.24 -2.14
CA VAL A 45 -2.28 -10.38 -0.79
C VAL A 45 -2.23 -11.85 -0.42
N THR A 46 -1.03 -12.32 -0.07
CA THR A 46 -0.83 -13.66 0.46
C THR A 46 -0.65 -13.61 1.97
N GLU A 47 -1.26 -14.54 2.69
CA GLU A 47 -1.01 -14.82 4.11
C GLU A 47 0.34 -15.52 4.32
N ASP A 48 1.40 -15.02 3.68
CA ASP A 48 2.72 -15.62 3.77
C ASP A 48 3.50 -15.05 4.96
N ASN A 49 4.24 -15.92 5.65
CA ASN A 49 5.08 -15.61 6.81
C ASN A 49 6.41 -14.94 6.39
N LEU A 50 6.57 -14.61 5.11
CA LEU A 50 7.77 -14.00 4.52
C LEU A 50 8.18 -12.68 5.16
N ARG A 51 7.22 -11.91 5.70
CA ARG A 51 7.54 -10.63 6.34
C ARG A 51 7.95 -10.82 7.80
N TRP A 52 7.12 -11.52 8.58
CA TRP A 52 7.37 -11.88 9.97
C TRP A 52 6.61 -13.17 10.30
N PRO A 53 7.15 -14.03 11.20
CA PRO A 53 6.37 -15.14 11.75
C PRO A 53 5.12 -14.60 12.47
N PRO A 54 3.93 -15.17 12.21
CA PRO A 54 2.70 -14.82 12.91
C PRO A 54 2.88 -15.17 14.39
N GLY A 55 2.54 -14.22 15.26
CA GLY A 55 2.77 -14.36 16.71
C GLY A 55 4.09 -13.77 17.24
N SER A 56 4.91 -13.10 16.41
CA SER A 56 6.13 -12.41 16.86
C SER A 56 5.89 -11.27 17.88
N GLN A 57 4.65 -10.79 18.03
CA GLN A 57 4.24 -9.87 19.11
C GLN A 57 4.19 -10.54 20.49
N LEU A 58 4.05 -11.86 20.57
CA LEU A 58 4.10 -12.61 21.83
C LEU A 58 5.53 -12.85 22.33
N ALA A 59 6.54 -12.79 21.44
CA ALA A 59 7.92 -13.00 21.83
C ALA A 59 8.51 -11.78 22.58
N ILE A 60 8.12 -10.56 22.21
CA ILE A 60 8.63 -9.34 22.84
C ILE A 60 8.12 -9.22 24.30
N VAL A 61 6.87 -9.61 24.57
CA VAL A 61 6.31 -9.56 25.92
C VAL A 61 6.89 -10.62 26.86
N HIS A 62 7.35 -11.77 26.33
CA HIS A 62 7.90 -12.85 27.15
C HIS A 62 9.35 -12.58 27.63
N SER A 63 10.11 -11.72 26.95
CA SER A 63 11.49 -11.36 27.37
C SER A 63 11.57 -10.19 28.36
N ILE A 64 10.47 -9.47 28.61
CA ILE A 64 10.45 -8.32 29.55
C ILE A 64 9.83 -8.72 30.91
N LEU A 65 9.20 -9.90 31.00
CA LEU A 65 8.35 -10.30 32.13
C LEU A 65 8.73 -11.67 32.73
N LEU A 66 10.02 -11.99 32.80
CA LEU A 66 10.58 -13.04 33.64
C LEU A 66 11.88 -12.53 34.30
N PRO A 67 12.04 -12.63 35.64
CA PRO A 67 13.32 -12.39 36.30
C PRO A 67 14.37 -13.45 35.95
#